data_AF-X6P5T8-F1
#
_entry.id   AF-X6P5T8-F1
#
_cell.length_a   1.000
_cell.length_b   1.000
_cell.length_c   1.000
_cell.angle_alpha   90.00
_cell.angle_beta   90.00
_cell.angle_gamma   90.00
#
_symmetry.space_group_name_H-M   'P 1'
#
loop_
_entity.id
_entity.type
_entity.pdbx_description
1 polymer ?
#
loop_
_entity_poly.entity_id
_entity_poly.type
_entity_poly.pdbx_seq_one_letter_code
_entity_poly.pdbx_strand_id
1 'polypeptide(L)'
;GTIVVTQRKNSKDQMAMVITNDMEHNIPTEWMHCTKKISSFKKVNQFEKTVKEFFKDEPSEDVLILQCRYMPDSKDQLEQIIHILQLEHHIFYNEPTNSKKQKLIILLIHTNKTSPFPLIFRQKWNIFYVDYLLSTDTISLKKDLKEPVRKVVDRQFKQVENNLNIFFFE
;
A
#
# COMPACT_ATOMS: atom_id res chain seq x y z
N GLY A 1 -5.45 8.65 -5.74
CA GLY A 1 -4.18 9.26 -5.28
C GLY A 1 -3.06 9.03 -6.29
N THR A 2 -2.27 10.06 -6.59
CA THR A 2 -1.21 10.07 -7.62
C THR A 2 -0.21 8.91 -7.52
N ILE A 3 0.05 8.37 -6.32
CA ILE A 3 0.97 7.23 -6.11
C ILE A 3 0.47 5.95 -6.78
N VAL A 4 -0.82 5.60 -6.61
CA VAL A 4 -1.37 4.37 -7.21
C VAL A 4 -1.25 4.44 -8.74
N VAL A 5 -1.48 5.62 -9.32
CA VAL A 5 -1.35 5.86 -10.78
C VAL A 5 0.10 5.71 -11.24
N THR A 6 1.07 6.27 -10.50
CA THR A 6 2.50 6.16 -10.83
C THR A 6 3.02 4.73 -10.67
N GLN A 7 2.68 4.05 -9.56
CA GLN A 7 3.08 2.66 -9.33
C GLN A 7 2.48 1.72 -10.36
N ARG A 8 1.25 1.98 -10.80
CA ARG A 8 0.58 1.19 -11.84
C ARG A 8 1.29 1.23 -13.19
N LYS A 9 1.98 2.32 -13.53
CA LYS A 9 2.80 2.39 -14.77
C LYS A 9 4.05 1.51 -14.69
N ASN A 10 4.59 1.32 -13.50
CA ASN A 10 5.80 0.53 -13.24
C ASN A 10 5.47 -0.88 -12.72
N SER A 11 4.20 -1.30 -12.77
CA SER A 11 3.72 -2.51 -12.14
C SER A 11 4.33 -3.79 -12.72
N LYS A 12 4.85 -3.74 -13.94
CA LYS A 12 5.60 -4.84 -14.57
C LYS A 12 6.92 -5.12 -13.85
N ASP A 13 7.60 -4.07 -13.42
CA ASP A 13 8.96 -4.19 -12.91
C ASP A 13 8.96 -4.35 -11.39
N GLN A 14 8.00 -3.71 -10.71
CA GLN A 14 7.96 -3.57 -9.25
C GLN A 14 6.54 -3.67 -8.67
N MET A 15 6.46 -4.12 -7.42
CA MET A 15 5.29 -4.05 -6.55
C MET A 15 5.49 -2.94 -5.51
N ALA A 16 4.42 -2.51 -4.84
CA ALA A 16 4.51 -1.49 -3.80
C ALA A 16 4.37 -2.10 -2.40
N MET A 17 5.22 -1.67 -1.47
CA MET A 17 5.09 -1.95 -0.04
C MET A 17 4.83 -0.63 0.67
N VAL A 18 3.69 -0.51 1.32
CA VAL A 18 3.30 0.69 2.07
C VAL A 18 3.34 0.35 3.54
N ILE A 19 4.16 1.05 4.30
CA ILE A 19 4.29 0.91 5.75
C ILE A 19 3.60 2.11 6.39
N THR A 20 2.74 1.86 7.38
CA THR A 20 2.01 2.92 8.07
C THR A 20 1.85 2.62 9.55
N ASN A 21 1.83 3.66 10.36
CA ASN A 21 1.42 3.58 11.78
C ASN A 21 -0.08 3.80 11.97
N ASP A 22 -0.83 3.99 10.88
CA ASP A 22 -2.27 4.19 10.91
C ASP A 22 -3.02 2.90 11.23
N MET A 23 -4.27 3.02 11.67
CA MET A 23 -5.09 1.87 12.07
C MET A 23 -5.58 1.08 10.85
N GLU A 24 -5.70 -0.24 10.97
CA GLU A 24 -6.21 -1.13 9.90
C GLU A 24 -7.59 -0.76 9.35
N HIS A 25 -8.41 -0.04 10.12
CA HIS A 25 -9.74 0.39 9.68
C HIS A 25 -9.72 1.74 8.94
N ASN A 26 -8.59 2.44 8.92
CA ASN A 26 -8.43 3.73 8.27
C ASN A 26 -8.07 3.58 6.78
N ILE A 27 -8.73 2.63 6.10
CA ILE A 27 -8.57 2.44 4.66
C ILE A 27 -9.50 3.41 3.93
N PRO A 28 -9.00 4.19 2.95
CA PRO A 28 -9.85 5.04 2.11
C PRO A 28 -10.98 4.23 1.45
N THR A 29 -12.18 4.81 1.38
CA THR A 29 -13.36 4.12 0.83
C THR A 29 -13.12 3.65 -0.62
N GLU A 30 -12.35 4.40 -1.39
CA GLU A 30 -11.97 4.05 -2.76
C GLU A 30 -11.09 2.81 -2.84
N TRP A 31 -10.41 2.42 -1.76
CA TRP A 31 -9.54 1.24 -1.72
C TRP A 31 -10.27 0.00 -1.20
N MET A 32 -11.43 0.16 -0.59
CA MET A 32 -12.13 -0.95 0.09
C MET A 32 -12.44 -2.12 -0.84
N HIS A 33 -12.83 -1.85 -2.09
CA HIS A 33 -13.20 -2.90 -3.05
C HIS A 33 -12.02 -3.79 -3.45
N CYS A 34 -10.82 -3.21 -3.59
CA CYS A 34 -9.60 -3.91 -3.99
C CYS A 34 -8.72 -4.33 -2.81
N THR A 35 -9.16 -4.10 -1.56
CA THR A 35 -8.41 -4.42 -0.35
C THR A 35 -8.86 -5.74 0.27
N LYS A 36 -7.91 -6.63 0.56
CA LYS A 36 -8.14 -7.88 1.30
C LYS A 36 -7.24 -7.96 2.52
N LYS A 37 -7.81 -8.37 3.66
CA LYS A 37 -7.04 -8.67 4.87
C LYS A 37 -6.34 -10.00 4.74
N ILE A 38 -5.03 -10.03 4.91
CA ILE A 38 -4.24 -11.28 4.88
C ILE A 38 -4.73 -12.27 5.95
N SER A 39 -5.13 -11.78 7.12
CA SER A 39 -5.67 -12.60 8.20
C SER A 39 -7.01 -13.29 7.87
N SER A 40 -7.69 -12.88 6.78
CA SER A 40 -8.91 -13.55 6.32
C SER A 40 -8.65 -14.90 5.63
N PHE A 41 -7.43 -15.14 5.16
CA PHE A 41 -7.04 -16.41 4.53
C PHE A 41 -6.65 -17.42 5.61
N LYS A 42 -7.44 -18.48 5.77
CA LYS A 42 -7.18 -19.53 6.78
C LYS A 42 -6.02 -20.46 6.38
N LYS A 43 -5.70 -20.51 5.10
CA LYS A 43 -4.68 -21.40 4.52
C LYS A 43 -3.91 -20.68 3.44
N VAL A 44 -2.61 -20.98 3.35
CA VAL A 44 -1.69 -20.41 2.34
C VAL A 44 -2.19 -20.66 0.91
N ASN A 45 -2.76 -21.84 0.64
CA ASN A 45 -3.30 -22.17 -0.68
C ASN A 45 -4.50 -21.28 -1.10
N GLN A 46 -5.30 -20.78 -0.15
CA GLN A 46 -6.39 -19.83 -0.44
C GLN A 46 -5.82 -18.47 -0.83
N PHE A 47 -4.75 -18.04 -0.14
CA PHE A 47 -4.04 -16.83 -0.46
C PHE A 47 -3.40 -16.90 -1.86
N GLU A 48 -2.63 -17.96 -2.15
CA GLU A 48 -2.02 -18.19 -3.47
C GLU A 48 -3.08 -18.21 -4.58
N LYS A 49 -4.19 -18.92 -4.37
CA LYS A 49 -5.29 -18.96 -5.34
C LYS A 49 -5.86 -17.57 -5.63
N THR A 50 -6.03 -16.75 -4.60
CA THR A 50 -6.52 -15.37 -4.75
C THR A 50 -5.55 -14.49 -5.55
N VAL A 51 -4.25 -14.62 -5.29
CA VAL A 51 -3.21 -13.88 -6.03
C VAL A 51 -3.18 -14.33 -7.50
N LYS A 52 -3.27 -15.63 -7.76
CA LYS A 52 -3.38 -16.18 -9.12
C LYS A 52 -4.61 -15.67 -9.86
N GLU A 53 -5.75 -15.64 -9.19
CA GLU A 53 -7.01 -15.15 -9.76
C GLU A 53 -6.93 -13.66 -10.12
N PHE A 54 -6.26 -12.83 -9.31
CA PHE A 54 -6.03 -11.42 -9.64
C PHE A 54 -5.28 -11.22 -10.97
N PHE A 55 -4.31 -12.08 -11.25
CA PHE A 55 -3.52 -12.07 -12.49
C PHE A 55 -4.21 -12.72 -13.69
N LYS A 56 -5.40 -13.34 -13.54
CA LYS A 56 -6.16 -13.85 -14.69
C LYS A 56 -6.81 -12.71 -15.48
N ASP A 57 -7.11 -12.99 -16.75
CA ASP A 57 -7.56 -12.01 -17.75
C ASP A 57 -8.80 -11.20 -17.35
N GLU A 58 -9.69 -11.75 -16.51
CA GLU A 58 -10.84 -11.04 -15.92
C GLU A 58 -10.93 -11.36 -14.41
N PRO A 59 -10.71 -10.37 -13.54
CA PRO A 59 -11.70 -9.32 -13.29
C PRO A 59 -11.19 -7.88 -13.43
N SER A 60 -12.12 -6.92 -13.34
CA SER A 60 -12.04 -5.45 -13.58
C SER A 60 -11.05 -4.67 -12.70
N GLU A 61 -10.38 -5.31 -11.75
CA GLU A 61 -9.49 -4.66 -10.81
C GLU A 61 -8.04 -4.81 -11.26
N ASP A 62 -7.41 -3.68 -11.57
CA ASP A 62 -5.99 -3.60 -11.92
C ASP A 62 -5.09 -3.44 -10.68
N VAL A 63 -5.68 -3.35 -9.49
CA VAL A 63 -4.96 -3.16 -8.23
C VAL A 63 -5.44 -4.20 -7.23
N LEU A 64 -4.52 -4.84 -6.54
CA LEU A 64 -4.77 -5.70 -5.38
C LEU A 64 -4.04 -5.13 -4.18
N ILE A 65 -4.78 -4.75 -3.14
CA ILE A 65 -4.23 -4.29 -1.88
C ILE A 65 -4.36 -5.42 -0.86
N LEU A 66 -3.22 -5.87 -0.34
CA LEU A 66 -3.15 -6.88 0.72
C LEU A 66 -2.73 -6.18 2.00
N GLN A 67 -3.64 -6.10 2.98
CA GLN A 67 -3.34 -5.46 4.25
C GLN A 67 -3.03 -6.50 5.34
N CYS A 68 -2.02 -6.21 6.15
CA CYS A 68 -1.70 -6.95 7.36
C CYS A 68 -1.17 -6.04 8.45
N ARG A 69 -1.25 -6.51 9.69
CA ARG A 69 -0.53 -5.91 10.80
C ARG A 69 0.76 -6.67 11.04
N TYR A 70 1.85 -5.93 11.15
CA TYR A 70 3.12 -6.50 11.53
C TYR A 70 3.14 -6.80 13.03
N MET A 71 3.45 -8.04 13.36
CA MET A 71 3.85 -8.46 14.71
C MET A 71 5.19 -9.18 14.59
N PRO A 72 6.10 -9.07 15.58
CA PRO A 72 7.38 -9.78 15.53
C PRO A 72 7.22 -11.29 15.26
N ASP A 73 6.19 -11.91 15.86
CA ASP A 73 5.89 -13.34 15.71
C ASP A 73 5.31 -13.71 14.34
N SER A 74 4.88 -12.72 13.54
CA SER A 74 4.35 -12.93 12.19
C SER A 74 5.41 -12.79 11.09
N LYS A 75 6.70 -12.70 11.46
CA LYS A 75 7.79 -12.47 10.50
C LYS A 75 7.87 -13.55 9.44
N ASP A 76 7.87 -14.82 9.82
CA ASP A 76 8.00 -15.93 8.87
C ASP A 76 6.79 -16.03 7.93
N GLN A 77 5.60 -15.76 8.46
CA GLN A 77 4.37 -15.69 7.66
C GLN A 77 4.45 -14.55 6.63
N LEU A 78 4.94 -13.38 7.04
CA LEU A 78 5.10 -12.23 6.15
C LEU A 78 6.15 -12.49 5.06
N GLU A 79 7.26 -13.15 5.40
CA GLU A 79 8.23 -13.61 4.42
C GLU A 79 7.59 -14.56 3.42
N GLN A 80 6.82 -15.55 3.86
CA GLN A 80 6.12 -16.48 2.97
C GLN A 80 5.18 -15.74 2.00
N ILE A 81 4.41 -14.77 2.51
CA ILE A 81 3.53 -13.91 1.71
C ILE A 81 4.32 -13.14 0.66
N ILE A 82 5.42 -12.50 1.05
CA ILE A 82 6.28 -11.74 0.14
C ILE A 82 6.82 -12.64 -0.98
N HIS A 83 7.26 -13.86 -0.66
CA HIS A 83 7.76 -14.82 -1.64
C HIS A 83 6.68 -15.23 -2.64
N ILE A 84 5.47 -15.55 -2.17
CA ILE A 84 4.35 -15.91 -3.04
C ILE A 84 4.03 -14.75 -4.00
N LEU A 85 3.95 -13.52 -3.49
CA LEU A 85 3.64 -12.35 -4.33
C LEU A 85 4.71 -12.13 -5.39
N GLN A 86 5.99 -12.25 -5.03
CA GLN A 86 7.09 -12.13 -5.98
C GLN A 86 7.07 -13.21 -7.05
N LEU A 87 6.79 -14.45 -6.67
CA LEU A 87 6.73 -15.58 -7.59
C LEU A 87 5.61 -15.40 -8.62
N GLU A 88 4.38 -15.15 -8.16
CA GLU A 88 3.22 -14.99 -9.05
C GLU A 88 3.34 -13.76 -9.93
N HIS A 89 3.88 -12.66 -9.41
CA HIS A 89 4.20 -11.46 -10.18
C HIS A 89 5.19 -11.76 -11.31
N HIS A 90 6.27 -12.49 -10.98
CA HIS A 90 7.27 -12.88 -11.97
C HIS A 90 6.67 -13.79 -13.04
N ILE A 91 5.92 -14.83 -12.65
CA ILE A 91 5.26 -15.76 -13.59
C ILE A 91 4.37 -14.98 -14.56
N PHE A 92 3.54 -14.06 -14.04
CA PHE A 92 2.61 -13.30 -14.86
C PHE A 92 3.31 -12.39 -15.87
N TYR A 93 4.32 -11.61 -15.45
CA TYR A 93 4.99 -10.63 -16.32
C TYR A 93 6.11 -11.22 -17.18
N ASN A 94 6.50 -12.48 -16.95
CA ASN A 94 7.42 -13.20 -17.83
C ASN A 94 6.74 -13.58 -19.17
N GLU A 95 5.41 -13.70 -19.18
CA GLU A 95 4.63 -13.90 -20.41
C GLU A 95 4.61 -12.63 -21.27
N PRO A 96 5.11 -12.65 -22.52
CA PRO A 96 5.22 -11.45 -23.37
C PRO A 96 3.88 -10.75 -23.62
N THR A 97 2.78 -11.51 -23.67
CA THR A 97 1.41 -11.01 -23.85
C THR A 97 0.93 -10.14 -22.69
N ASN A 98 1.47 -10.35 -21.48
CA ASN A 98 1.09 -9.62 -20.28
C ASN A 98 1.92 -8.34 -20.05
N SER A 99 2.96 -8.10 -20.85
CA SER A 99 3.86 -6.95 -20.71
C SER A 99 3.17 -5.58 -20.76
N LYS A 100 1.98 -5.50 -21.39
CA LYS A 100 1.17 -4.28 -21.49
C LYS A 100 0.12 -4.16 -20.39
N LYS A 101 -0.13 -5.22 -19.62
CA LYS A 101 -1.11 -5.20 -18.52
C LYS A 101 -0.54 -4.44 -17.33
N GLN A 102 -1.41 -3.77 -16.59
CA GLN A 102 -1.02 -2.89 -15.49
C GLN A 102 -1.60 -3.40 -14.16
N LYS A 103 -1.31 -4.65 -13.82
CA LYS A 103 -1.75 -5.31 -12.59
C LYS A 103 -0.76 -4.97 -11.46
N LEU A 104 -1.20 -4.14 -10.52
CA LEU A 104 -0.40 -3.66 -9.39
C LEU A 104 -0.77 -4.39 -8.10
N ILE A 105 0.25 -4.90 -7.39
CA ILE A 105 0.11 -5.41 -6.03
C ILE A 105 0.65 -4.36 -5.06
N ILE A 106 -0.14 -4.06 -4.03
CA ILE A 106 0.24 -3.22 -2.90
C ILE A 106 0.16 -4.07 -1.63
N LEU A 107 1.29 -4.24 -0.93
CA LEU A 107 1.32 -4.81 0.40
C LEU A 107 1.28 -3.68 1.43
N LEU A 108 0.16 -3.53 2.12
CA LEU A 108 -0.07 -2.52 3.14
C LEU A 108 0.20 -3.11 4.54
N ILE A 109 1.26 -2.62 5.18
CA ILE A 109 1.75 -3.11 6.47
C ILE A 109 1.46 -2.06 7.53
N HIS A 110 0.57 -2.40 8.47
CA HIS A 110 0.31 -1.62 9.66
C HIS A 110 1.32 -1.99 10.74
N THR A 111 2.11 -1.02 11.19
CA THR A 111 3.09 -1.17 12.26
C THR A 111 2.60 -0.51 13.54
N ASN A 112 3.24 -0.85 14.66
CA ASN A 112 3.11 -0.10 15.90
C ASN A 112 4.45 0.59 16.20
N LYS A 113 4.39 1.67 17.01
CA LYS A 113 5.59 2.39 17.44
C LYS A 113 6.55 1.53 18.28
N THR A 114 6.04 0.42 18.85
CA THR A 114 6.76 -0.45 19.77
C THR A 114 7.50 -1.60 19.08
N SER A 115 7.14 -1.95 17.86
CA SER A 115 7.70 -3.07 17.09
C SER A 115 7.80 -2.66 15.63
N PRO A 116 8.84 -1.87 15.28
CA PRO A 116 8.99 -1.35 13.94
C PRO A 116 9.23 -2.49 12.95
N PHE A 117 8.64 -2.36 11.76
CA PHE A 117 8.93 -3.27 10.66
C PHE A 117 10.38 -3.10 10.21
N PRO A 118 11.17 -4.17 10.08
CA PRO A 118 12.54 -4.06 9.59
C PRO A 118 12.53 -3.62 8.12
N LEU A 119 13.16 -2.48 7.82
CA LEU A 119 13.34 -2.00 6.45
C LEU A 119 14.31 -2.93 5.71
N ILE A 120 13.77 -3.91 5.00
CA ILE A 120 14.54 -4.82 4.16
C ILE A 120 14.39 -4.34 2.72
N PHE A 121 15.46 -3.78 2.16
CA PHE A 121 15.49 -3.40 0.75
C PHE A 121 15.39 -4.64 -0.14
N ARG A 122 14.38 -4.67 -1.00
CA ARG A 122 14.13 -5.77 -1.93
C ARG A 122 13.97 -5.20 -3.34
N GLN A 123 14.74 -5.70 -4.30
CA GLN A 123 14.81 -5.15 -5.66
C GLN A 123 13.45 -5.05 -6.39
N LYS A 124 12.48 -5.91 -6.02
CA LYS A 124 11.13 -5.97 -6.60
C LYS A 124 10.10 -5.09 -5.90
N TRP A 125 10.46 -4.42 -4.80
CA TRP A 125 9.53 -3.67 -3.97
C TRP A 125 9.91 -2.20 -3.93
N ASN A 126 8.98 -1.33 -4.30
CA ASN A 126 9.06 0.08 -4.03
C ASN A 126 8.44 0.35 -2.66
N ILE A 127 9.25 0.81 -1.71
CA ILE A 127 8.86 0.91 -0.29
C ILE A 127 8.48 2.36 0.02
N PHE A 128 7.29 2.55 0.58
CA PHE A 128 6.77 3.84 1.01
C PHE A 128 6.47 3.80 2.51
N TYR A 129 6.78 4.88 3.20
CA TYR A 129 6.25 5.12 4.53
C TYR A 129 5.18 6.22 4.45
N VAL A 130 4.01 5.96 5.03
CA VAL A 130 2.86 6.87 5.02
C VAL A 130 2.34 7.01 6.45
N ASP A 131 2.38 8.23 6.99
CA ASP A 131 1.94 8.50 8.37
C ASP A 131 0.43 8.27 8.57
N TYR A 132 -0.38 8.71 7.60
CA TYR A 132 -1.85 8.59 7.63
C TYR A 132 -2.38 8.18 6.25
N LEU A 133 -3.23 7.16 6.21
CA LEU A 133 -3.82 6.68 4.97
C LEU A 133 -5.03 7.52 4.55
N LEU A 134 -5.75 8.06 5.52
CA LEU A 134 -6.85 8.98 5.28
C LEU A 134 -6.32 10.37 4.94
N SER A 135 -6.96 11.01 3.95
CA SER A 135 -6.70 12.40 3.62
C SER A 135 -7.09 13.26 4.82
N THR A 136 -6.11 13.74 5.57
CA THR A 136 -6.28 14.90 6.44
C THR A 136 -5.85 16.13 5.65
N ASP A 137 -6.58 17.24 5.81
CA ASP A 137 -6.24 18.50 5.15
C ASP A 137 -4.74 18.76 5.32
N THR A 138 -4.06 19.01 4.20
CA THR A 138 -2.61 18.92 4.14
C THR A 138 -1.99 19.95 5.08
N ILE A 139 -1.58 19.50 6.26
CA ILE A 139 -0.63 20.24 7.08
C ILE A 139 0.69 20.17 6.32
N SER A 140 1.02 21.26 5.64
CA SER A 140 2.34 21.42 5.06
C SER A 140 3.28 21.74 6.21
N LEU A 141 3.91 20.70 6.78
CA LEU A 141 4.78 20.83 7.95
C LEU A 141 5.76 22.01 7.83
N LYS A 142 6.33 22.23 6.62
CA LYS A 142 7.24 23.35 6.33
C LYS A 142 6.60 24.74 6.35
N LYS A 143 5.34 24.87 5.95
CA LYS A 143 4.60 26.14 5.96
C LYS A 143 3.94 26.38 7.32
N ASP A 144 3.33 25.35 7.89
CA ASP A 144 2.48 25.46 9.07
C ASP A 144 3.29 25.52 10.37
N LEU A 145 4.50 24.94 10.43
CA LEU A 145 5.42 25.17 11.55
C LEU A 145 5.91 26.62 11.65
N LYS A 146 5.83 27.39 10.55
CA LYS A 146 6.20 28.81 10.51
C LYS A 146 5.03 29.73 10.85
N GLU A 147 3.82 29.19 10.95
CA GLU A 147 2.63 29.97 11.25
C GLU A 147 2.20 29.78 12.71
N PRO A 148 1.62 30.83 13.34
CA PRO A 148 0.99 30.68 14.63
C PRO A 148 -0.13 29.64 14.58
N VAL A 149 -0.17 28.74 15.56
CA VAL A 149 -1.12 27.61 15.65
C VAL A 149 -2.57 28.02 15.34
N ARG A 150 -3.00 29.18 15.83
CA ARG A 150 -4.36 29.71 15.58
C ARG A 150 -4.70 29.86 14.09
N LYS A 151 -3.75 30.32 13.27
CA LYS A 151 -3.96 30.53 11.82
C LYS A 151 -4.04 29.20 11.06
N VAL A 152 -3.29 28.20 11.51
CA VAL A 152 -3.32 26.85 10.95
C VAL A 152 -4.67 26.18 11.25
N VAL A 153 -5.13 26.29 12.50
CA VAL A 153 -6.44 25.76 12.95
C VAL A 153 -7.59 26.43 12.20
N ASP A 154 -7.60 27.77 12.08
CA ASP A 154 -8.64 28.51 11.35
C ASP A 154 -8.70 28.16 9.85
N ARG A 155 -7.57 27.73 9.25
CA ARG A 155 -7.49 27.30 7.85
C ARG A 155 -8.10 25.91 7.66
N GLN A 156 -7.81 24.98 8.57
CA GLN A 156 -8.37 23.62 8.53
C GLN A 156 -9.90 23.62 8.63
N PHE A 157 -10.49 24.46 9.47
CA PHE A 157 -11.94 24.58 9.56
C PHE A 157 -12.62 25.09 8.26
N LYS A 158 -11.87 25.69 7.33
CA LYS A 158 -12.40 26.24 6.08
C LYS A 158 -12.18 25.35 4.85
N GLN A 159 -11.35 24.31 4.94
CA GLN A 159 -10.80 23.61 3.76
C GLN A 159 -11.30 22.18 3.54
N VAL A 160 -12.40 21.78 4.18
CA VAL A 160 -12.99 20.42 4.22
C VAL A 160 -13.39 19.83 2.83
N GLU A 161 -12.98 20.43 1.71
CA GLU A 161 -13.12 19.83 0.37
C GLU A 161 -11.77 19.77 -0.37
N ASN A 162 -11.23 18.54 -0.43
CA ASN A 162 -10.21 18.03 -1.37
C ASN A 162 -8.73 18.40 -1.13
N ASN A 163 -7.89 17.39 -0.79
CA ASN A 163 -6.75 16.89 -1.59
C ASN A 163 -5.70 16.12 -0.74
N LEU A 164 -5.18 14.99 -1.28
CA LEU A 164 -4.12 14.15 -0.72
C LEU A 164 -2.72 14.66 -1.12
N ASN A 165 -1.81 14.88 -0.15
CA ASN A 165 -0.35 14.95 -0.37
C ASN A 165 0.38 13.98 0.57
N ILE A 166 1.38 13.26 0.05
CA ILE A 166 2.22 12.30 0.77
C ILE A 166 3.69 12.79 0.67
N PHE A 167 4.44 12.69 1.78
CA PHE A 167 5.85 13.11 1.85
C PHE A 167 6.79 12.01 1.35
N PHE A 168 7.86 12.41 0.65
CA PHE A 168 8.99 11.55 0.29
C PHE A 168 10.18 11.86 1.22
N PHE A 169 10.85 10.81 1.71
CA PHE A 169 12.23 10.91 2.17
C PHE A 169 13.11 10.47 0.99
N GLU A 170 13.91 11.41 0.48
CA GLU A 170 15.03 11.13 -0.43
C GLU A 170 16.26 10.65 0.36
#